data_AF-A0A428E644-F1
#
_entry.id   AF-A0A428E644-F1
#
_cell.length_a   1.000
_cell.length_b   1.000
_cell.length_c   1.000
_cell.angle_alpha   90.00
_cell.angle_beta   90.00
_cell.angle_gamma   90.00
#
_symmetry.space_group_name_H-M   'P 1'
#
loop_
_entity.id
_entity.type
_entity.pdbx_description
1 polymer ?
#
loop_
_entity_poly.entity_id
_entity_poly.type
_entity_poly.pdbx_seq_one_letter_code
_entity_poly.pdbx_strand_id
1 'polypeptide(L)' 'MKRILHKKRRRPSQKDIERVQLGCAMMQAQFQLMGY' A
#
# COMPACT_ATOMS: atom_id res chain seq x y z
N MET A 1 9.96 -16.86 26.38
CA MET A 1 10.53 -15.62 25.78
C MET A 1 9.80 -15.33 24.47
N LYS A 2 8.95 -14.30 24.44
CA LYS A 2 8.24 -13.90 23.21
C LYS A 2 9.30 -13.51 22.18
N ARG A 3 9.52 -14.35 21.16
CA ARG A 3 10.25 -13.94 19.95
C ARG A 3 9.33 -12.98 19.24
N ILE A 4 9.34 -11.73 19.70
CA ILE A 4 8.78 -10.61 18.98
C ILE A 4 9.62 -10.57 17.72
N LEU A 5 9.09 -11.21 16.67
CA LEU A 5 9.66 -11.24 15.35
C LEU A 5 9.92 -9.78 15.00
N HIS A 6 11.16 -9.32 15.15
CA HIS A 6 11.60 -8.03 14.67
C HIS A 6 11.45 -8.11 13.16
N LYS A 7 10.23 -7.85 12.65
CA LYS A 7 9.98 -7.52 11.26
C LYS A 7 10.85 -6.30 11.04
N LYS A 8 12.07 -6.52 10.52
CA LYS A 8 12.95 -5.44 10.07
C LYS A 8 12.05 -4.53 9.26
N ARG A 9 11.91 -3.28 9.70
CA ARG A 9 11.17 -2.23 9.01
C ARG A 9 11.94 -1.95 7.72
N ARG A 10 11.87 -2.86 6.75
CA ARG A 10 12.48 -2.71 5.44
C ARG A 10 11.79 -1.51 4.83
N ARG A 11 12.58 -0.53 4.38
CA ARG A 11 12.04 0.56 3.57
C ARG A 11 11.31 -0.10 2.40
N PRO A 12 10.05 0.30 2.13
CA PRO A 12 9.33 -0.19 0.96
C PRO A 12 10.22 -0.03 -0.26
N SER A 13 10.31 -1.08 -1.09
CA SER A 13 10.99 -0.93 -2.37
C SER A 13 10.21 0.00 -3.27
N GLN A 14 10.85 0.58 -4.29
CA GLN A 14 10.15 1.40 -5.27
C GLN A 14 8.96 0.65 -5.91
N LYS A 15 9.10 -0.66 -6.14
CA LYS A 15 8.02 -1.53 -6.63
C LYS A 15 6.85 -1.64 -5.67
N ASP A 16 7.11 -1.65 -4.35
CA ASP A 16 6.06 -1.67 -3.34
C ASP A 16 5.30 -0.33 -3.33
N ILE A 17 6.03 0.78 -3.50
CA ILE A 17 5.45 2.13 -3.59
C ILE A 17 4.58 2.27 -4.85
N GLU A 18 5.09 1.86 -6.00
CA GLU A 18 4.37 1.89 -7.28
C GLU A 18 3.08 1.04 -7.21
N ARG A 19 3.14 -0.14 -6.59
CA ARG A 19 1.95 -0.99 -6.40
C ARG A 19 0.90 -0.31 -5.53
N VAL A 20 1.32 0.34 -4.44
CA VAL A 20 0.40 1.08 -3.56
C VAL A 20 -0.22 2.27 -4.29
N GLN A 21 0.59 3.04 -5.03
CA GLN A 21 0.11 4.18 -5.82
C GLN A 21 -0.91 3.74 -6.87
N LEU A 22 -0.67 2.63 -7.57
CA LEU A 22 -1.63 2.05 -8.51
C LEU A 22 -2.95 1.72 -7.83
N GLY A 23 -2.91 1.07 -6.66
CA GLY A 23 -4.11 0.76 -5.87
C GLY A 23 -4.87 2.02 -5.43
N CYS A 24 -4.16 3.06 -5.00
CA CYS A 24 -4.76 4.35 -4.66
C CYS A 24 -5.45 5.00 -5.86
N ALA A 25 -4.82 4.99 -7.04
CA ALA A 25 -5.40 5.53 -8.26
C ALA A 25 -6.67 4.77 -8.68
N MET A 26 -6.67 3.43 -8.57
CA MET A 26 -7.85 2.61 -8.86
C MET A 26 -8.99 2.91 -7.89
N MET A 27 -8.69 3.04 -6.59
CA MET A 27 -9.69 3.38 -5.58
C MET A 27 -10.28 4.77 -5.83
N GLN A 28 -9.45 5.76 -6.20
CA GLN A 28 -9.90 7.11 -6.52
C GLN A 28 -10.77 7.13 -7.78
N ALA A 29 -10.39 6.41 -8.84
CA ALA A 29 -11.19 6.29 -10.04
C ALA A 29 -12.55 5.62 -9.75
N GLN A 30 -12.55 4.55 -8.94
CA GLN A 30 -13.79 3.90 -8.53
C GLN A 30 -14.68 4.83 -7.69
N PHE A 31 -14.10 5.64 -6.82
CA PHE A 31 -14.83 6.63 -6.04
C PHE A 31 -15.50 7.69 -6.93
N GLN A 32 -14.78 8.19 -7.94
CA GLN A 32 -15.34 9.09 -8.96
C GLN A 32 -16.46 8.43 -9.77
N LEU A 33 -16.30 7.15 -10.12
CA LEU A 33 -17.34 6.38 -10.83
C LEU A 33 -18.60 6.15 -9.99
N MET A 34 -18.48 6.13 -8.65
CA MET A 34 -19.63 6.10 -7.75
C MET A 34 -20.35 7.45 -7.64
N GLY A 35 -19.84 8.51 -8.28
CA GLY A 35 -20.47 9.83 -8.33
C GLY A 35 -20.17 10.71 -7.12
N TYR A 36 -19.07 10.45 -6.40
CA TYR A 36 -18.58 11.28 -5.29
C TYR A 36 -17.50 12.27 -5.73
#